data_AF-A0A357XW29-F1
#
_entry.id   AF-A0A357XW29-F1
#
_cell.length_a   1.000
_cell.length_b   1.000
_cell.length_c   1.000
_cell.angle_alpha   90.00
_cell.angle_beta   90.00
_cell.angle_gamma   90.00
#
_symmetry.space_group_name_H-M   'P 1'
#
loop_
_entity.id
_entity.type
_entity.pdbx_description
1 polymer ?
#
loop_
_entity_poly.entity_id
_entity_poly.type
_entity_poly.pdbx_seq_one_letter_code
_entity_poly.pdbx_strand_id
1 'polypeptide(L)'
;MRESGVFIIHEKTFRWTAAVRKYAPDLTPIRTKSLRILSERVARHRASFLLIEIPLEQAKNALPAVNRLKVRYPHFRFAVVSPDFATSSPDETDDWIFTLREFGALHVLVATREIRDFIPSIRKHFREIREPHSTFRETIALRYPWKPCDREK
;
A
#
# COMPACT_ATOMS: atom_id res chain seq x y z
N MET A 1 -12.21 12.89 13.30
CA MET A 1 -11.66 11.52 13.42
C MET A 1 -10.69 11.34 12.27
N ARG A 2 -9.40 11.12 12.53
CA ARG A 2 -8.42 10.85 11.45
C ARG A 2 -8.85 9.56 10.76
N GLU A 3 -9.16 9.62 9.47
CA GLU A 3 -9.33 8.39 8.69
C GLU A 3 -8.03 7.61 8.79
N SER A 4 -8.08 6.52 9.55
CA SER A 4 -6.93 5.63 9.71
C SER A 4 -6.67 5.01 8.35
N GLY A 5 -5.48 5.22 7.79
CA GLY A 5 -5.14 4.77 6.45
C GLY A 5 -5.52 3.31 6.23
N VAL A 6 -6.21 3.04 5.12
CA VAL A 6 -6.72 1.69 4.83
C VAL A 6 -5.61 0.82 4.28
N PHE A 7 -5.35 -0.31 4.95
CA PHE A 7 -4.38 -1.29 4.49
C PHE A 7 -5.08 -2.42 3.74
N ILE A 8 -4.98 -2.43 2.41
CA ILE A 8 -5.61 -3.45 1.57
C ILE A 8 -4.63 -4.61 1.42
N ILE A 9 -5.12 -5.84 1.57
CA ILE A 9 -4.32 -7.05 1.35
C ILE A 9 -5.01 -7.89 0.27
N HIS A 10 -4.36 -8.02 -0.89
CA HIS A 10 -4.78 -8.95 -1.92
C HIS A 10 -4.01 -10.25 -1.73
N GLU A 11 -4.67 -11.29 -1.24
CA GLU A 11 -4.02 -12.58 -1.00
C GLU A 11 -4.97 -13.77 -1.20
N LYS A 12 -4.41 -14.91 -1.56
CA LYS A 12 -5.07 -16.22 -1.62
C LYS A 12 -4.82 -17.02 -0.34
N THR A 13 -3.62 -16.92 0.25
CA THR A 13 -3.14 -17.85 1.30
C THR A 13 -3.54 -17.51 2.73
N PHE A 14 -4.09 -16.31 2.99
CA PHE A 14 -4.40 -15.79 4.35
C PHE A 14 -3.20 -15.57 5.29
N ARG A 15 -1.98 -15.91 4.86
CA ARG A 15 -0.77 -15.81 5.67
C ARG A 15 -0.46 -14.37 6.03
N TRP A 16 -0.71 -13.44 5.10
CA TRP A 16 -0.31 -12.06 5.23
C TRP A 16 -1.31 -11.24 6.05
N THR A 17 -2.63 -11.47 5.90
CA THR A 17 -3.60 -10.85 6.82
C THR A 17 -3.35 -11.27 8.26
N ALA A 18 -3.06 -12.56 8.50
CA ALA A 18 -2.75 -13.04 9.85
C ALA A 18 -1.49 -12.37 10.43
N ALA A 19 -0.43 -12.28 9.63
CA ALA A 19 0.82 -11.64 10.04
C ALA A 19 0.65 -10.13 10.29
N VAL A 20 -0.13 -9.42 9.48
CA VAL A 20 -0.46 -8.00 9.72
C VAL A 20 -1.24 -7.82 11.01
N ARG A 21 -2.27 -8.65 11.27
CA ARG A 21 -3.01 -8.59 12.54
C ARG A 21 -2.13 -8.84 13.76
N LYS A 22 -1.13 -9.73 13.62
CA LYS A 22 -0.17 -10.03 14.68
C LYS A 22 0.80 -8.89 14.94
N TYR A 23 1.38 -8.30 13.90
CA TYR A 23 2.49 -7.33 14.01
C TYR A 23 2.06 -5.86 13.96
N ALA A 24 0.85 -5.57 13.49
CA ALA A 24 0.24 -4.24 13.46
C ALA A 24 -1.26 -4.31 13.80
N PRO A 25 -1.62 -4.62 15.07
CA PRO A 25 -3.01 -4.71 15.49
C PRO A 25 -3.76 -3.36 15.42
N ASP A 26 -3.04 -2.24 15.35
CA ASP A 26 -3.55 -0.89 15.14
C ASP A 26 -3.98 -0.62 13.69
N LEU A 27 -3.50 -1.43 12.73
CA LEU A 27 -3.92 -1.35 11.34
C LEU A 27 -5.09 -2.30 11.10
N THR A 28 -6.10 -1.84 10.39
CA THR A 28 -7.24 -2.67 10.00
C THR A 28 -7.02 -3.23 8.59
N PRO A 29 -6.53 -4.48 8.43
CA PRO A 29 -6.32 -5.06 7.12
C PRO A 29 -7.65 -5.39 6.46
N ILE A 30 -7.82 -4.89 5.25
CA ILE A 30 -8.95 -5.19 4.38
C ILE A 30 -8.51 -6.21 3.32
N ARG A 31 -8.95 -7.45 3.51
CA ARG A 31 -8.59 -8.54 2.60
C ARG A 31 -9.47 -8.58 1.35
N THR A 32 -8.86 -8.93 0.22
CA THR A 32 -9.55 -9.26 -1.03
C THR A 32 -8.86 -10.43 -1.74
N LYS A 33 -9.63 -11.31 -2.40
CA LYS A 33 -9.11 -12.35 -3.30
C LYS A 33 -9.28 -11.99 -4.78
N SER A 34 -10.01 -10.92 -5.08
CA SER A 34 -10.39 -10.55 -6.45
C SER A 34 -9.73 -9.24 -6.85
N LEU A 35 -9.11 -9.24 -8.04
CA LEU A 35 -8.53 -8.03 -8.64
C LEU A 35 -9.60 -6.98 -8.99
N ARG A 36 -10.83 -7.41 -9.29
CA ARG A 36 -11.97 -6.50 -9.51
C ARG A 36 -12.29 -5.72 -8.24
N ILE A 37 -12.46 -6.43 -7.13
CA ILE A 37 -12.72 -5.83 -5.81
C ILE A 37 -11.53 -4.98 -5.36
N LEU A 38 -10.30 -5.40 -5.68
CA LEU A 38 -9.10 -4.60 -5.39
C LEU A 38 -9.19 -3.22 -6.05
N SER A 39 -9.51 -3.17 -7.35
CA SER A 39 -9.66 -1.91 -8.09
C SER A 39 -10.72 -1.00 -7.46
N GLU A 40 -11.87 -1.56 -7.09
CA GLU A 40 -12.95 -0.81 -6.41
C GLU A 40 -12.51 -0.25 -5.05
N ARG A 41 -11.76 -1.04 -4.26
CA ARG A 41 -11.26 -0.60 -2.95
C ARG A 41 -10.20 0.49 -3.07
N VAL A 42 -9.26 0.36 -4.00
CA VAL A 42 -8.25 1.40 -4.27
C VAL A 42 -8.91 2.69 -4.76
N ALA A 43 -9.96 2.57 -5.58
CA ALA A 43 -10.73 3.73 -6.05
C ALA A 43 -11.44 4.49 -4.91
N ARG A 44 -12.02 3.76 -3.95
CA ARG A 44 -12.68 4.33 -2.76
C ARG A 44 -11.68 4.87 -1.74
N HIS A 45 -10.53 4.23 -1.59
CA HIS A 45 -9.51 4.57 -0.61
C HIS A 45 -8.23 5.00 -1.31
N ARG A 46 -8.24 6.21 -1.89
CA ARG A 46 -7.14 6.73 -2.75
C ARG A 46 -5.78 6.88 -2.02
N ALA A 47 -5.81 6.80 -0.70
CA ALA A 47 -4.70 6.86 0.24
C ALA A 47 -4.31 5.46 0.80
N SER A 48 -4.77 4.38 0.19
CA SER A 48 -4.54 3.03 0.71
C SER A 48 -3.14 2.52 0.40
N PHE A 49 -2.58 1.77 1.34
CA PHE A 49 -1.43 0.92 1.07
C PHE A 49 -1.95 -0.45 0.60
N LEU A 50 -1.36 -1.04 -0.45
CA LEU A 50 -1.65 -2.43 -0.86
C LEU A 50 -0.51 -3.37 -0.54
N LEU A 51 -0.81 -4.49 0.08
CA LEU A 51 0.03 -5.69 0.05
C LEU A 51 -0.56 -6.66 -0.96
N ILE A 52 0.17 -7.01 -2.01
CA ILE A 52 -0.30 -7.94 -3.04
C ILE A 52 0.52 -9.22 -3.06
N GLU A 53 -0.17 -10.35 -2.87
CA GLU A 53 0.38 -11.69 -3.07
C GLU A 53 0.33 -12.04 -4.56
N ILE A 54 1.50 -12.21 -5.15
CA ILE A 54 1.68 -12.55 -6.56
C ILE A 54 2.54 -13.81 -6.62
N PRO A 55 1.97 -14.98 -6.96
CA PRO A 55 2.75 -16.15 -7.34
C PRO A 55 3.64 -15.82 -8.54
N LEU A 56 4.86 -16.32 -8.58
CA LEU A 56 5.84 -15.99 -9.62
C LEU A 56 5.32 -16.31 -11.03
N GLU A 57 4.63 -17.43 -11.16
CA GLU A 57 3.99 -17.86 -12.42
C GLU A 57 2.94 -16.84 -12.94
N GLN A 58 2.31 -16.07 -12.04
CA GLN A 58 1.24 -15.10 -12.34
C GLN A 58 1.77 -13.67 -12.47
N ALA A 59 3.04 -13.42 -12.14
CA ALA A 59 3.61 -12.08 -12.07
C ALA A 59 3.55 -11.33 -13.41
N LYS A 60 3.80 -12.03 -14.54
CA LYS A 60 3.70 -11.46 -15.90
C LYS A 60 2.34 -10.83 -16.20
N ASN A 61 1.26 -11.37 -15.63
CA ASN A 61 -0.10 -10.87 -15.84
C ASN A 61 -0.54 -9.90 -14.75
N ALA A 62 -0.10 -10.11 -13.50
CA ALA A 62 -0.50 -9.29 -12.36
C ALA A 62 0.17 -7.91 -12.37
N LEU A 63 1.47 -7.82 -12.68
CA LEU A 63 2.22 -6.57 -12.60
C LEU A 63 1.71 -5.48 -13.56
N PRO A 64 1.39 -5.78 -14.84
CA PRO A 64 0.77 -4.79 -15.71
C PRO A 64 -0.59 -4.29 -15.21
N ALA A 65 -1.37 -5.13 -14.53
CA ALA A 65 -2.64 -4.71 -13.92
C ALA A 65 -2.41 -3.77 -12.73
N VAL A 66 -1.44 -4.07 -11.86
CA VAL A 66 -1.05 -3.22 -10.73
C VAL A 66 -0.48 -1.89 -11.23
N ASN A 67 0.34 -1.90 -12.27
CA ASN A 67 0.89 -0.67 -12.85
C ASN A 67 -0.22 0.24 -13.41
N ARG A 68 -1.22 -0.33 -14.09
CA ARG A 68 -2.40 0.43 -14.55
C ARG A 68 -3.16 1.07 -13.38
N LEU A 69 -3.27 0.39 -12.24
CA LEU A 69 -3.84 0.98 -11.02
C LEU A 69 -2.98 2.12 -10.48
N LYS A 70 -1.66 1.97 -10.46
CA LYS A 70 -0.73 3.02 -10.00
C LYS A 70 -0.80 4.28 -10.89
N VAL A 71 -0.85 4.10 -12.21
CA VAL A 71 -1.04 5.22 -13.16
C VAL A 71 -2.35 5.94 -12.90
N ARG A 72 -3.44 5.19 -12.65
CA ARG A 72 -4.76 5.76 -12.36
C ARG A 72 -4.86 6.41 -10.98
N TYR A 73 -4.10 5.92 -10.00
CA TYR A 73 -4.11 6.38 -8.61
C TYR A 73 -2.69 6.68 -8.13
N PRO A 74 -2.08 7.83 -8.47
CA PRO A 74 -0.65 8.07 -8.23
C PRO A 74 -0.20 8.12 -6.76
N HIS A 75 -1.13 8.38 -5.84
CA HIS A 75 -0.85 8.43 -4.40
C HIS A 75 -0.82 7.05 -3.73
N PHE A 76 -1.31 6.04 -4.43
CA PHE A 76 -1.28 4.66 -4.00
C PHE A 76 0.16 4.14 -3.92
N ARG A 77 0.44 3.34 -2.89
CA ARG A 77 1.70 2.60 -2.75
C ARG A 77 1.39 1.13 -2.54
N PHE A 78 2.28 0.28 -3.02
CA PHE A 78 2.13 -1.15 -2.87
C PHE A 78 3.44 -1.82 -2.48
N ALA A 79 3.31 -2.93 -1.78
CA ALA A 79 4.35 -3.90 -1.56
C ALA A 79 3.90 -5.25 -2.13
N VAL A 80 4.86 -6.04 -2.59
CA VAL A 80 4.63 -7.34 -3.20
C VAL A 80 5.12 -8.43 -2.27
N VAL A 81 4.39 -9.53 -2.24
CA VAL A 81 4.80 -10.75 -1.56
C VAL A 81 4.59 -11.92 -2.51
N SER A 82 5.44 -12.93 -2.44
CA SER A 82 5.23 -14.18 -3.19
C SER A 82 5.39 -15.37 -2.25
N PRO A 83 4.50 -16.38 -2.32
CA PRO A 83 4.71 -17.63 -1.61
C PRO A 83 5.92 -18.41 -2.12
N ASP A 84 6.34 -18.16 -3.37
CA ASP A 84 7.36 -18.98 -4.07
C ASP A 84 8.79 -18.51 -3.77
N PHE A 85 8.98 -17.29 -3.25
CA PHE A 85 10.31 -16.76 -2.93
C PHE A 85 11.08 -17.60 -1.91
N ALA A 86 10.39 -18.31 -1.02
CA ALA A 86 11.04 -19.18 -0.05
C ALA A 86 11.66 -20.44 -0.68
N THR A 87 11.24 -20.79 -1.90
CA THR A 87 11.65 -22.02 -2.61
C THR A 87 12.46 -21.75 -3.87
N SER A 88 12.49 -20.51 -4.37
CA SER A 88 13.33 -20.08 -5.49
C SER A 88 14.81 -19.99 -5.10
N SER A 89 15.70 -20.03 -6.10
CA SER A 89 17.12 -19.76 -5.87
C SER A 89 17.33 -18.30 -5.45
N PRO A 90 18.45 -17.97 -4.77
CA PRO A 90 18.78 -16.59 -4.43
C PRO A 90 18.86 -15.67 -5.65
N ASP A 91 19.54 -16.12 -6.71
CA ASP A 91 19.70 -15.33 -7.95
C ASP A 91 18.35 -15.03 -8.63
N GLU A 92 17.47 -16.03 -8.71
CA GLU A 92 16.12 -15.85 -9.27
C GLU A 92 15.29 -14.88 -8.40
N THR A 93 15.42 -14.98 -7.08
CA THR A 93 14.72 -14.11 -6.15
C THR A 93 15.17 -12.66 -6.31
N ASP A 94 16.47 -12.41 -6.46
CA ASP A 94 17.03 -11.08 -6.64
C ASP A 94 16.60 -10.43 -7.96
N ASP A 95 16.60 -11.19 -9.06
CA ASP A 95 16.10 -10.74 -10.37
C ASP A 95 14.62 -10.33 -10.29
N TRP A 96 13.82 -11.11 -9.57
CA TRP A 96 12.41 -10.77 -9.33
C TRP A 96 12.26 -9.55 -8.43
N ILE A 97 13.02 -9.43 -7.35
CA ILE A 97 12.98 -8.25 -6.47
C ILE A 97 13.32 -7.00 -7.28
N PHE A 98 14.35 -7.04 -8.11
CA PHE A 98 14.73 -5.95 -9.01
C PHE A 98 13.57 -5.57 -9.93
N THR A 99 13.02 -6.55 -10.66
CA THR A 99 11.89 -6.36 -11.58
C THR A 99 10.69 -5.73 -10.85
N LEU A 100 10.30 -6.24 -9.69
CA LEU A 100 9.16 -5.72 -8.93
C LEU A 100 9.35 -4.28 -8.46
N ARG A 101 10.59 -3.90 -8.13
CA ARG A 101 10.94 -2.50 -7.80
C ARG A 101 10.88 -1.59 -9.01
N GLU A 102 11.25 -2.05 -10.20
CA GLU A 102 11.08 -1.27 -11.45
C GLU A 102 9.59 -1.01 -11.76
N PHE A 103 8.71 -1.98 -11.50
CA PHE A 103 7.26 -1.77 -11.54
C PHE A 103 6.75 -0.86 -10.40
N GLY A 104 7.65 -0.45 -9.51
CA GLY A 104 7.42 0.57 -8.51
C GLY A 104 6.79 0.06 -7.22
N ALA A 105 7.01 -1.21 -6.90
CA ALA A 105 6.78 -1.75 -5.57
C ALA A 105 7.71 -1.03 -4.58
N LEU A 106 7.15 -0.54 -3.47
CA LEU A 106 7.93 0.12 -2.42
C LEU A 106 8.78 -0.89 -1.66
N HIS A 107 8.23 -2.09 -1.42
CA HIS A 107 8.90 -3.19 -0.76
C HIS A 107 8.49 -4.52 -1.38
N VAL A 108 9.38 -5.50 -1.30
CA VAL A 108 9.12 -6.91 -1.63
C VAL A 108 9.41 -7.69 -0.35
N LEU A 109 8.41 -8.41 0.16
CA LEU A 109 8.58 -9.25 1.36
C LEU A 109 8.71 -10.70 0.93
N VAL A 110 9.78 -11.33 1.37
CA VAL A 110 10.11 -12.74 1.09
C VAL A 110 9.55 -13.63 2.21
N ALA A 111 9.46 -13.10 3.43
CA ALA A 111 8.94 -13.82 4.59
C ALA A 111 7.93 -13.01 5.41
N THR A 112 6.98 -13.70 6.04
CA THR A 112 5.94 -13.05 6.88
C THR A 112 6.50 -12.30 8.08
N ARG A 113 7.66 -12.71 8.59
CA ARG A 113 8.38 -12.01 9.68
C ARG A 113 8.81 -10.60 9.30
N GLU A 114 9.09 -10.35 8.02
CA GLU A 114 9.53 -9.05 7.51
C GLU A 114 8.43 -8.00 7.55
N ILE A 115 7.15 -8.41 7.70
CA ILE A 115 6.05 -7.48 7.95
C ILE A 115 6.39 -6.58 9.13
N ARG A 116 6.98 -7.12 10.21
CA ARG A 116 7.33 -6.37 11.42
C ARG A 116 8.20 -5.16 11.10
N ASP A 117 9.22 -5.35 10.29
CA ASP A 117 10.19 -4.31 9.93
C ASP A 117 9.62 -3.36 8.86
N PHE A 118 8.59 -3.80 8.15
CA PHE A 118 7.89 -3.03 7.15
C PHE A 118 6.76 -2.13 7.70
N ILE A 119 6.18 -2.47 8.86
CA ILE A 119 5.13 -1.65 9.51
C ILE A 119 5.52 -0.16 9.66
N PRO A 120 6.75 0.22 10.07
CA PRO A 120 7.16 1.62 10.12
C PRO A 120 7.02 2.35 8.79
N SER A 121 7.35 1.71 7.66
CA SER A 121 7.19 2.29 6.31
C SER A 121 5.72 2.52 5.96
N ILE A 122 4.85 1.58 6.30
CA ILE A 122 3.39 1.72 6.10
C ILE A 122 2.86 2.90 6.94
N ARG A 123 3.24 2.98 8.22
CA ARG A 123 2.81 4.09 9.10
C ARG A 123 3.33 5.43 8.62
N LYS A 124 4.58 5.48 8.12
CA LYS A 124 5.14 6.69 7.51
C LYS A 124 4.32 7.11 6.30
N HIS A 125 3.98 6.18 5.40
CA HIS A 125 3.12 6.45 4.26
C HIS A 125 1.79 7.06 4.68
N PHE A 126 1.09 6.46 5.65
CA PHE A 126 -0.19 6.99 6.13
C PHE A 126 -0.09 8.36 6.81
N ARG A 127 1.06 8.72 7.39
CA ARG A 127 1.30 10.07 7.93
C ARG A 127 1.57 11.09 6.82
N GLU A 128 2.22 10.67 5.74
CA GLU A 128 2.60 11.53 4.62
C GLU A 128 1.45 11.78 3.64
N ILE A 129 0.45 10.90 3.62
CA ILE A 129 -0.79 11.15 2.89
C ILE A 129 -1.54 12.27 3.61
N ARG A 130 -1.29 13.49 3.14
CA ARG A 130 -2.13 14.65 3.42
C ARG A 130 -3.54 14.32 2.92
N GLU A 131 -4.53 14.53 3.78
CA GLU A 131 -5.94 14.28 3.45
C GLU A 131 -6.25 14.86 2.06
N PRO A 132 -6.89 14.10 1.15
CA PRO A 132 -7.20 14.56 -0.20
C PRO A 132 -8.26 15.67 -0.25
N HIS A 133 -8.62 16.26 0.89
CA HIS A 133 -9.67 17.27 1.03
C HIS A 133 -9.16 18.69 1.24
N SER A 134 -7.87 18.89 1.54
CA SER A 134 -7.37 20.26 1.67
C SER A 134 -7.26 20.91 0.30
N THR A 135 -8.20 21.80 -0.03
CA THR A 135 -8.03 22.73 -1.15
C THR A 135 -6.64 23.40 -1.08
N PHE A 136 -6.10 23.87 -2.19
CA PHE A 136 -4.80 24.59 -2.19
C PHE A 136 -4.76 25.70 -1.11
N ARG A 137 -5.90 26.36 -0.87
CA ARG A 137 -6.08 27.33 0.21
C ARG A 137 -5.96 26.74 1.61
N GLU A 138 -6.59 25.60 1.90
CA GLU A 138 -6.44 24.90 3.18
C GLU A 138 -5.01 24.39 3.40
N THR A 139 -4.34 23.97 2.33
CA THR A 139 -2.93 23.54 2.38
C THR A 139 -1.99 24.72 2.71
N ILE A 140 -2.29 25.91 2.20
CA ILE A 140 -1.57 27.15 2.55
C ILE A 140 -1.89 27.57 3.98
N ALA A 141 -3.17 27.58 4.38
CA ALA A 141 -3.60 27.98 5.72
C ALA A 141 -2.99 27.11 6.83
N LEU A 142 -2.81 25.80 6.59
CA LEU A 142 -2.15 24.89 7.53
C LEU A 142 -0.63 25.07 7.62
N ARG A 143 0.00 25.71 6.62
CA ARG A 143 1.45 25.94 6.56
C ARG A 143 1.89 27.28 7.14
N TYR A 144 0.96 28.22 7.33
CA TYR A 144 1.27 29.55 7.81
C TYR A 144 0.56 29.81 9.17
N PRO A 145 1.24 30.42 10.16
CA PRO A 145 0.74 30.54 11.54
C PRO A 145 -0.40 31.56 11.72
N TRP A 146 -0.82 32.25 10.67
CA TRP A 146 -1.84 33.31 10.74
C TRP A 146 -3.23 32.69 10.54
N LYS A 147 -4.01 32.60 11.62
CA LYS A 147 -5.45 32.28 11.52
C LYS A 147 -6.14 33.34 10.65
N PRO A 148 -7.09 32.95 9.77
CA PRO A 148 -7.93 33.93 9.11
C PRO A 148 -8.66 34.74 10.17
N CYS A 149 -8.54 36.07 10.08
CA CYS A 149 -9.24 37.00 10.95
C CYS A 149 -10.74 36.82 10.70
N ASP A 150 -11.48 36.34 11.70
CA ASP A 150 -12.94 36.23 11.64
C ASP A 150 -13.50 37.64 11.37
N ARG A 151 -14.00 37.87 10.15
CA ARG A 151 -14.80 39.05 9.87
C ARG A 151 -16.18 38.78 10.44
N GLU A 152 -16.39 39.22 11.68
CA GLU A 152 -17.71 39.41 12.24
C GLU A 152 -18.52 40.35 11.33
N LYS A 153 -19.81 40.04 11.22
CA LYS A 153 -20.79 40.63 10.29
C LYS A 153 -21.02 42.12 10.52
#